data_AF-A0A024RXH4-F1
#
_entry.id   AF-A0A024RXH4-F1
#
_cell.length_a   1.000
_cell.length_b   1.000
_cell.length_c   1.000
_cell.angle_alpha   90.00
_cell.angle_beta   90.00
_cell.angle_gamma   90.00
#
_symmetry.space_group_name_H-M   'P 1'
#
loop_
_entity.id
_entity.type
_entity.pdbx_description
1 polymer ?
#
loop_
_entity_poly.entity_id
_entity_poly.type
_entity_poly.pdbx_seq_one_letter_code
_entity_poly.pdbx_strand_id
1 'polypeptide(L)' 'YKTLTNFLLTLSFYTISINISLYIKDSIFIIIYINNLLLVSKDKAKIIKLKEALH' A
#
# COMPACT_ATOMS: atom_id res chain seq x y z
N TYR A 1 -0.82 12.80 -0.64
CA TYR A 1 -0.01 12.01 -1.60
C TYR A 1 1.42 11.83 -1.15
N LYS A 2 2.26 12.88 -1.11
CA LYS A 2 3.71 12.75 -0.80
C LYS A 2 4.00 12.04 0.54
N THR A 3 3.23 12.31 1.60
CA THR A 3 3.36 11.65 2.92
C THR A 3 3.09 10.15 2.87
N LEU A 4 2.03 9.72 2.18
CA LEU A 4 1.66 8.29 2.06
C LEU A 4 2.67 7.54 1.21
N THR A 5 3.12 8.13 0.10
CA THR A 5 4.18 7.56 -0.73
C THR A 5 5.47 7.37 0.07
N ASN A 6 5.88 8.38 0.85
CA ASN A 6 7.07 8.28 1.69
C ASN A 6 6.90 7.20 2.78
N PHE A 7 5.74 7.13 3.42
CA PHE A 7 5.44 6.09 4.42
C PHE A 7 5.57 4.68 3.84
N LEU A 8 4.99 4.45 2.65
CA LEU A 8 5.10 3.15 1.96
C LEU A 8 6.55 2.80 1.61
N LEU A 9 7.34 3.78 1.15
CA LEU A 9 8.77 3.59 0.88
C LEU A 9 9.54 3.26 2.17
N THR A 10 9.25 3.92 3.29
CA THR A 10 9.84 3.61 4.60
C THR A 10 9.50 2.19 5.06
N LEU A 11 8.29 1.71 4.75
CA LEU A 11 7.89 0.33 4.98
C LEU A 11 8.48 -0.67 3.96
N SER A 12 9.40 -0.23 3.09
CA SER A 12 10.06 -1.05 2.06
C SER A 12 9.11 -1.58 0.99
N PHE A 13 7.99 -0.90 0.73
CA PHE A 13 7.21 -1.16 -0.46
C PHE A 13 7.91 -0.56 -1.68
N TYR A 14 7.97 -1.31 -2.78
CA TYR A 14 8.52 -0.82 -4.04
C TYR A 14 7.40 -0.45 -5.02
N THR A 15 7.60 0.64 -5.74
CA THR A 15 6.65 1.14 -6.74
C THR A 15 6.80 0.34 -8.03
N ILE A 16 5.72 -0.28 -8.51
CA ILE A 16 5.68 -0.93 -9.83
C ILE A 16 5.31 0.08 -10.92
N SER A 17 4.36 0.97 -10.65
CA SER A 17 3.89 1.96 -11.62
C SER A 17 3.42 3.23 -10.92
N ILE A 18 3.98 4.36 -11.36
CA ILE A 18 3.70 5.69 -10.80
C ILE A 18 2.32 6.19 -11.30
N ASN A 19 1.93 5.85 -12.52
CA ASN A 19 0.66 6.28 -13.14
C ASN A 19 -0.57 5.75 -12.39
N ILE A 20 -0.45 4.56 -11.79
CA ILE A 20 -1.52 3.93 -10.98
C ILE A 20 -1.16 3.87 -9.49
N SER A 21 -0.03 4.46 -9.09
CA SER A 21 0.49 4.42 -7.71
C SER A 21 0.38 3.01 -7.10
N LEU A 22 0.92 2.03 -7.82
CA LEU A 22 0.92 0.61 -7.43
C LEU A 22 2.21 0.29 -6.67
N TYR A 23 2.04 -0.27 -5.47
CA TYR A 23 3.12 -0.67 -4.58
C TYR A 23 2.98 -2.14 -4.19
N ILE A 24 4.10 -2.80 -3.94
CA ILE A 24 4.12 -4.21 -3.56
C ILE A 24 5.19 -4.50 -2.51
N LYS A 25 4.90 -5.46 -1.63
CA LYS A 25 5.82 -6.06 -0.66
C LYS A 25 5.24 -7.38 -0.15
N ASP A 26 6.02 -8.45 -0.07
CA ASP A 26 5.63 -9.72 0.60
C ASP A 26 4.23 -10.27 0.22
N SER A 27 3.88 -10.23 -1.07
CA SER A 27 2.54 -10.60 -1.60
C SER A 27 1.38 -9.68 -1.16
N ILE A 28 1.68 -8.45 -0.77
CA ILE A 28 0.71 -7.38 -0.50
C ILE A 28 0.81 -6.39 -1.65
N PHE A 29 -0.34 -6.07 -2.24
CA PHE A 29 -0.47 -5.07 -3.29
C PHE A 29 -1.28 -3.89 -2.76
N ILE A 30 -0.79 -2.69 -3.02
CA ILE A 30 -1.42 -1.44 -2.62
C ILE A 30 -1.59 -0.58 -3.86
N ILE A 31 -2.82 -0.17 -4.14
CA ILE A 31 -3.14 0.73 -5.25
C ILE A 31 -3.76 1.99 -4.66
N ILE A 32 -3.24 3.16 -5.06
CA ILE A 32 -3.78 4.46 -4.65
C ILE A 32 -4.37 5.13 -5.89
N TYR A 33 -5.68 5.40 -5.88
CA TYR A 33 -6.37 6.05 -6.99
C TYR A 33 -7.28 7.19 -6.50
N ILE A 34 -6.90 8.44 -6.82
CA ILE A 34 -7.71 9.67 -6.66
C ILE A 34 -8.49 9.70 -5.32
N ASN A 35 -7.82 9.35 -4.21
CA ASN A 35 -8.32 9.32 -2.81
C ASN A 35 -8.85 7.97 -2.30
N ASN A 36 -8.88 6.93 -3.12
CA ASN A 36 -9.18 5.57 -2.70
C ASN A 36 -7.90 4.75 -2.54
N LEU A 37 -7.85 3.94 -1.49
CA LEU A 37 -6.80 2.97 -1.23
C LEU A 37 -7.38 1.57 -1.36
N LEU A 38 -6.86 0.79 -2.32
CA LEU A 38 -7.18 -0.63 -2.45
C LEU A 38 -6.01 -1.46 -1.92
N LEU A 39 -6.28 -2.28 -0.91
CA LEU A 39 -5.33 -3.20 -0.29
C LEU A 39 -5.70 -4.63 -0.67
N VAL A 40 -4.78 -5.36 -1.28
CA VAL A 40 -4.98 -6.76 -1.66
C VAL A 40 -3.85 -7.62 -1.09
N SER A 41 -4.21 -8.66 -0.33
CA SER A 41 -3.28 -9.68 0.14
C SER A 41 -4.00 -11.03 0.23
N LYS A 42 -3.23 -12.12 0.09
CA LYS A 42 -3.72 -13.48 0.34
C LYS A 42 -4.02 -13.77 1.81
N ASP A 43 -3.47 -12.95 2.72
CA ASP A 43 -3.56 -13.14 4.16
C ASP A 43 -4.44 -12.05 4.78
N LYS A 44 -5.62 -12.43 5.26
CA LYS A 44 -6.58 -11.51 5.90
C LYS A 44 -5.98 -10.83 7.13
N ALA A 45 -5.15 -11.51 7.93
CA ALA A 45 -4.56 -10.93 9.13
C ALA A 45 -3.59 -9.79 8.78
N LYS A 46 -2.87 -9.91 7.66
CA LYS A 46 -1.99 -8.83 7.17
C LYS A 46 -2.78 -7.59 6.73
N ILE A 47 -3.94 -7.77 6.08
CA ILE A 47 -4.81 -6.65 5.69
C ILE A 47 -5.32 -5.91 6.93
N ILE A 48 -5.74 -6.65 7.98
CA ILE A 48 -6.22 -6.04 9.22
C ILE A 48 -5.12 -5.21 9.90
N LYS A 49 -3.92 -5.77 10.07
CA LYS A 49 -2.78 -5.04 10.66
C LYS A 49 -2.41 -3.78 9.87
N LEU A 50 -2.43 -3.85 8.54
CA LEU A 50 -2.19 -2.68 7.70
C LEU A 50 -3.28 -1.62 7.84
N LYS A 51 -4.54 -2.03 7.91
CA LYS A 51 -5.66 -1.12 8.15
C LYS A 51 -5.52 -0.40 9.50
N GLU A 52 -5.14 -1.13 10.55
CA GLU A 52 -4.88 -0.56 11.88
C GLU A 52 -3.71 0.42 11.87
N ALA A 53 -2.63 0.13 11.13
CA ALA A 53 -1.47 1.01 11.01
C ALA A 53 -1.72 2.29 10.20
N LEU A 54 -2.81 2.33 9.43
CA LEU A 54 -3.23 3.50 8.64
C LEU A 54 -4.19 4.42 9.40
N HIS A 55 -4.66 4.01 10.58
CA HIS A 55 -5.62 4.73 11.42
C HIS A 55 -4.94 5.73 12.35
#